data_AF-A0A1I2F5V5-F1
#
_entry.id   AF-A0A1I2F5V5-F1
#
_cell.length_a   1.000
_cell.length_b   1.000
_cell.length_c   1.000
_cell.angle_alpha   90.00
_cell.angle_beta   90.00
_cell.angle_gamma   90.00
#
_symmetry.space_group_name_H-M   'P 1'
#
loop_
_entity.id
_entity.type
_entity.pdbx_description
1 polymer ?
#
loop_
_entity_poly.entity_id
_entity_poly.type
_entity_poly.pdbx_seq_one_letter_code
_entity_poly.pdbx_strand_id
1 'polypeptide(L)'
;MFQLRLSRLLAVFLAVPVLQSACVCGPGPNVGGYDDPSGKDPPRSLQGVKFIESEKGEPEVIGCADGQREGFADLTRHKRIAGCLATWEGTKSLRDKPTGKACGDDKGVCTSPADVCAKGWHVCGYQGKHEDLKRHTTANACNKEAGPGKFVAAMSHGQTEDLCPPPPTAETVFPCMDSGICSEPVCCGDGCAFGKCRDAIWRGQTKISLGKAEGCGSVTSERNGGILCCYDGDGDPAAAAGGDAKAETPPATTDPTATATPPAGTPSTATAPTGAPSTAAPNPATGPVDSTRTPSTAAPVDAAGAPTGGPDPTRGPAPKKAGSK
;
A
#
# COMPACT_ATOMS: atom_id res chain seq x y z
N MET A 1 -11.99 56.88 68.19
CA MET A 1 -11.08 56.69 67.05
C MET A 1 -11.41 55.31 66.47
N PHE A 2 -12.37 55.22 65.54
CA PHE A 2 -12.23 55.33 64.08
C PHE A 2 -11.47 54.16 63.42
N GLN A 3 -12.12 53.62 62.38
CA GLN A 3 -11.62 52.77 61.28
C GLN A 3 -11.55 51.25 61.54
N LEU A 4 -11.84 50.36 60.59
CA LEU A 4 -12.73 50.35 59.42
C LEU A 4 -12.69 48.90 58.89
N ARG A 5 -13.84 48.43 58.46
CA ARG A 5 -14.16 47.31 57.55
C ARG A 5 -13.00 46.71 56.74
N LEU A 6 -13.00 45.39 56.59
CA LEU A 6 -12.97 44.79 55.24
C LEU A 6 -13.58 43.38 55.22
N SER A 7 -14.87 43.32 54.87
CA SER A 7 -15.55 42.10 54.43
C SER A 7 -14.91 41.61 53.13
N ARG A 8 -14.33 40.41 53.14
CA ARG A 8 -13.99 39.70 51.90
C ARG A 8 -15.20 38.89 51.46
N LEU A 9 -15.90 39.40 50.44
CA LEU A 9 -16.81 38.60 49.62
C LEU A 9 -15.98 37.53 48.90
N LEU A 10 -16.23 36.26 49.23
CA LEU A 10 -15.84 35.13 48.37
C LEU A 10 -16.83 35.09 47.19
N ALA A 11 -16.42 35.60 46.03
CA ALA A 11 -17.11 35.32 44.78
C ALA A 11 -16.66 33.94 44.29
N VAL A 12 -17.47 32.92 44.58
CA VAL A 12 -17.32 31.59 44.00
C VAL A 12 -17.84 31.66 42.57
N PHE A 13 -16.93 31.83 41.60
CA PHE A 13 -17.22 31.60 40.19
C PHE A 13 -17.37 30.09 39.96
N LEU A 14 -18.62 29.62 39.98
CA LEU A 14 -19.01 28.34 39.40
C LEU A 14 -18.82 28.44 37.88
N ALA A 15 -17.63 28.11 37.40
CA ALA A 15 -17.41 27.83 36.00
C ALA A 15 -18.14 26.53 35.66
N VAL A 16 -19.30 26.67 35.01
CA VAL A 16 -20.01 25.55 34.39
C VAL A 16 -19.21 25.15 33.15
N PRO A 17 -18.58 23.97 33.10
CA PRO A 17 -18.06 23.47 31.84
C PRO A 17 -19.26 23.18 30.94
N VAL A 18 -19.41 23.99 29.91
CA VAL A 18 -20.25 23.64 28.77
C VAL A 18 -19.59 22.43 28.13
N LEU A 19 -20.10 21.23 28.44
CA LEU A 19 -19.78 20.03 27.68
C LEU A 19 -20.28 20.28 26.26
N GLN A 20 -19.37 20.71 25.39
CA GLN A 20 -19.57 20.56 23.96
C GLN A 20 -19.58 19.05 23.70
N SER A 21 -20.75 18.56 23.33
CA SER A 21 -20.98 17.22 22.80
C SER A 21 -20.24 17.09 21.46
N ALA A 22 -18.92 17.00 21.50
CA ALA A 22 -18.19 16.39 20.40
C ALA A 22 -18.66 14.93 20.35
N CYS A 23 -19.23 14.52 19.23
CA CYS A 23 -19.43 13.12 18.90
C CYS A 23 -18.04 12.46 18.83
N VAL A 24 -17.48 12.10 19.97
CA VAL A 24 -16.25 11.30 20.07
C VAL A 24 -16.68 9.88 19.72
N CYS A 25 -16.39 9.46 18.49
CA CYS A 25 -16.34 8.04 18.14
C CYS A 25 -15.42 7.36 19.14
N GLY A 26 -15.97 6.47 19.97
CA GLY A 26 -15.26 5.87 21.09
C GLY A 26 -14.07 5.00 20.64
N PRO A 27 -13.13 4.71 21.55
CA PRO A 27 -11.99 3.85 21.30
C PRO A 27 -12.47 2.40 21.20
N GLY A 28 -12.81 1.99 19.99
CA GLY A 28 -13.13 0.62 19.62
C GLY A 28 -12.77 0.44 18.14
N PRO A 29 -12.44 -0.78 17.69
CA PRO A 29 -12.18 -1.02 16.28
C PRO A 29 -13.37 -0.54 15.47
N ASN A 30 -13.15 0.43 14.58
CA ASN A 30 -14.22 0.92 13.72
C ASN A 30 -14.59 -0.23 12.78
N VAL A 31 -15.85 -0.63 12.88
CA VAL A 31 -16.41 -1.65 12.04
C VAL A 31 -17.15 -0.93 10.92
N GLY A 32 -16.41 -0.51 9.89
CA GLY A 32 -17.01 -0.07 8.63
C GLY A 32 -17.58 -1.28 7.90
N GLY A 33 -18.91 -1.35 7.83
CA GLY A 33 -19.60 -2.26 6.94
C GLY A 33 -20.02 -1.49 5.68
N TYR A 34 -19.51 -1.88 4.52
CA TYR A 34 -19.99 -1.36 3.24
C TYR A 34 -21.30 -2.06 2.79
N ASP A 35 -22.24 -2.21 3.73
CA ASP A 35 -23.52 -2.88 3.52
C ASP A 35 -24.64 -1.89 3.15
N ASP A 36 -24.36 -0.58 3.17
CA ASP A 36 -25.34 0.46 2.82
C ASP A 36 -25.29 0.78 1.31
N PRO A 37 -26.32 0.40 0.52
CA PRO A 37 -26.42 0.74 -0.91
C PRO A 37 -26.62 2.24 -1.19
N SER A 38 -26.65 3.08 -0.15
CA SER A 38 -26.82 4.54 -0.21
C SER A 38 -25.51 5.31 0.05
N GLY A 39 -24.46 4.64 0.55
CA GLY A 39 -23.13 5.19 0.77
C GLY A 39 -22.30 5.19 -0.51
N LYS A 40 -21.18 5.93 -0.56
CA LYS A 40 -20.23 5.83 -1.68
C LYS A 40 -19.80 4.37 -1.82
N ASP A 41 -20.31 3.69 -2.85
CA ASP A 41 -20.11 2.25 -3.02
C ASP A 41 -18.61 1.91 -2.99
N PRO A 42 -18.15 0.95 -2.18
CA PRO A 42 -16.79 0.45 -2.30
C PRO A 42 -16.61 -0.14 -3.72
N PRO A 43 -15.37 -0.28 -4.20
CA PRO A 43 -15.14 -1.01 -5.43
C PRO A 43 -15.86 -2.37 -5.38
N ARG A 44 -16.51 -2.79 -6.47
CA ARG A 44 -17.34 -4.01 -6.50
C ARG A 44 -16.66 -5.25 -5.91
N SER A 45 -15.33 -5.36 -6.02
CA SER A 45 -14.54 -6.44 -5.43
C SER A 45 -14.57 -6.51 -3.89
N LEU A 46 -15.03 -5.45 -3.21
CA LEU A 46 -15.05 -5.31 -1.76
C LEU A 46 -16.47 -5.14 -1.19
N GLN A 47 -17.50 -5.23 -2.03
CA GLN A 47 -18.89 -5.19 -1.58
C GLN A 47 -19.20 -6.38 -0.64
N GLY A 48 -19.85 -6.11 0.50
CA GLY A 48 -20.16 -7.11 1.52
C GLY A 48 -18.96 -7.58 2.36
N VAL A 49 -17.78 -6.95 2.18
CA VAL A 49 -16.63 -7.17 3.04
C VAL A 49 -16.74 -6.24 4.24
N LYS A 50 -16.73 -6.82 5.44
CA LYS A 50 -16.75 -6.09 6.71
C LYS A 50 -15.32 -5.88 7.19
N PHE A 51 -14.84 -4.64 7.16
CA PHE A 51 -13.48 -4.33 7.57
C PHE A 51 -13.38 -4.14 9.07
N ILE A 52 -12.19 -4.46 9.60
CA ILE A 52 -11.77 -4.02 10.92
C ILE A 52 -10.77 -2.91 10.62
N GLU A 53 -11.22 -1.67 10.77
CA GLU A 53 -10.43 -0.50 10.43
C GLU A 53 -9.58 -0.04 11.62
N SER A 54 -8.50 0.68 11.34
CA SER A 54 -7.78 1.39 12.39
C SER A 54 -8.63 2.53 12.96
N GLU A 55 -8.21 3.05 14.10
CA GLU A 55 -8.63 4.39 14.50
C GLU A 55 -8.17 5.42 13.45
N LYS A 56 -8.94 6.50 13.31
CA LYS A 56 -8.56 7.62 12.46
C LYS A 56 -7.41 8.40 13.10
N GLY A 57 -6.52 8.94 12.28
CA GLY A 57 -5.40 9.74 12.76
C GLY A 57 -4.74 10.57 11.67
N GLU A 58 -3.60 11.17 12.03
CA GLU A 58 -2.79 11.95 11.09
C GLU A 58 -2.29 11.07 9.94
N PRO A 59 -2.53 11.43 8.66
CA PRO A 59 -2.14 10.62 7.52
C PRO A 59 -0.68 10.16 7.52
N GLU A 60 0.27 11.01 7.95
CA GLU A 60 1.69 10.66 8.01
C GLU A 60 2.00 9.53 9.02
N VAL A 61 1.17 9.37 10.05
CA VAL A 61 1.28 8.29 11.04
C VAL A 61 0.53 7.05 10.56
N ILE A 62 -0.66 7.27 9.99
CA ILE A 62 -1.53 6.19 9.53
C ILE A 62 -1.00 5.56 8.23
N GLY A 63 -0.45 6.32 7.32
CA GLY A 63 0.06 5.86 6.02
C GLY A 63 -0.95 5.90 4.88
N CYS A 64 -2.25 6.02 5.19
CA CYS A 64 -3.30 6.28 4.22
C CYS A 64 -3.64 7.78 4.20
N ALA A 65 -3.82 8.33 3.02
CA ALA A 65 -3.98 9.78 2.80
C ALA A 65 -5.31 10.32 3.33
N ASP A 66 -6.32 9.46 3.49
CA ASP A 66 -7.59 9.75 4.17
C ASP A 66 -7.49 9.73 5.70
N GLY A 67 -6.46 9.10 6.25
CA GLY A 67 -6.21 9.01 7.69
C GLY A 67 -6.80 7.78 8.36
N GLN A 68 -7.19 6.73 7.61
CA GLN A 68 -7.67 5.46 8.16
C GLN A 68 -7.09 4.26 7.40
N ARG A 69 -6.88 3.11 8.08
CA ARG A 69 -6.48 1.85 7.41
C ARG A 69 -7.60 0.85 7.42
N GLU A 70 -7.79 0.21 6.27
CA GLU A 70 -8.70 -0.93 6.12
C GLU A 70 -7.91 -2.25 6.15
N GLY A 71 -6.61 -2.19 5.82
CA GLY A 71 -5.67 -3.29 5.93
C GLY A 71 -4.52 -3.00 6.88
N PHE A 72 -4.07 -4.03 7.61
CA PHE A 72 -3.07 -3.86 8.68
C PHE A 72 -3.50 -2.82 9.73
N ALA A 73 -4.75 -2.92 10.18
CA ALA A 73 -5.40 -1.96 11.06
C ALA A 73 -4.77 -1.82 12.46
N ASP A 74 -4.07 -2.85 12.95
CA ASP A 74 -3.33 -2.75 14.21
C ASP A 74 -2.06 -1.92 14.04
N LEU A 75 -2.17 -0.62 14.34
CA LEU A 75 -1.09 0.35 14.23
C LEU A 75 0.11 0.02 15.13
N THR A 76 -0.09 -0.72 16.23
CA THR A 76 1.01 -1.08 17.15
C THR A 76 1.87 -2.21 16.58
N ARG A 77 1.24 -3.14 15.86
CA ARG A 77 1.91 -4.28 15.22
C ARG A 77 2.43 -3.97 13.83
N HIS A 78 1.74 -3.11 13.08
CA HIS A 78 2.01 -2.86 11.66
C HIS A 78 2.42 -1.42 11.40
N LYS A 79 3.37 -0.90 12.17
CA LYS A 79 3.73 0.51 12.14
C LYS A 79 4.13 1.04 10.76
N ARG A 80 4.80 0.23 9.92
CA ARG A 80 5.43 0.68 8.67
C ARG A 80 4.78 0.12 7.39
N ILE A 81 3.59 -0.47 7.50
CA ILE A 81 2.81 -0.93 6.35
C ILE A 81 1.33 -0.64 6.59
N ALA A 82 0.63 -0.18 5.55
CA ALA A 82 -0.79 0.09 5.57
C ALA A 82 -1.47 -0.54 4.34
N GLY A 83 -2.71 -0.99 4.51
CA GLY A 83 -3.61 -1.28 3.39
C GLY A 83 -4.67 -0.19 3.33
N CYS A 84 -4.69 0.57 2.24
CA CYS A 84 -5.57 1.73 2.07
C CYS A 84 -6.54 1.49 0.91
N LEU A 85 -7.81 1.79 1.09
CA LEU A 85 -8.80 1.71 0.02
C LEU A 85 -8.82 2.96 -0.86
N ALA A 86 -8.92 2.72 -2.14
CA ALA A 86 -8.88 3.71 -3.19
C ALA A 86 -9.84 3.33 -4.32
N THR A 87 -10.43 4.35 -4.93
CA THR A 87 -11.12 4.25 -6.20
C THR A 87 -10.42 5.14 -7.21
N TRP A 88 -10.38 4.75 -8.48
CA TRP A 88 -9.85 5.58 -9.57
C TRP A 88 -10.57 5.24 -10.88
N GLU A 89 -10.57 6.20 -11.79
CA GLU A 89 -11.19 6.04 -13.10
C GLU A 89 -10.27 5.33 -14.08
N GLY A 90 -10.85 4.38 -14.82
CA GLY A 90 -10.18 3.64 -15.88
C GLY A 90 -9.06 2.74 -15.37
N THR A 91 -8.11 2.49 -16.25
CA THR A 91 -6.97 1.63 -16.01
C THR A 91 -5.72 2.45 -15.73
N LYS A 92 -4.97 2.09 -14.69
CA LYS A 92 -3.78 2.79 -14.22
C LYS A 92 -2.64 1.83 -13.95
N SER A 93 -1.41 2.34 -13.98
CA SER A 93 -0.28 1.59 -13.43
C SER A 93 -0.21 1.79 -11.93
N LEU A 94 0.08 0.74 -11.17
CA LEU A 94 0.43 0.89 -9.76
C LEU A 94 1.75 1.67 -9.55
N ARG A 95 2.52 1.91 -10.62
CA ARG A 95 3.71 2.77 -10.64
C ARG A 95 3.47 4.16 -11.21
N ASP A 96 2.22 4.55 -11.46
CA ASP A 96 1.92 5.93 -11.82
C ASP A 96 2.38 6.87 -10.69
N LYS A 97 3.00 7.98 -11.08
CA LYS A 97 3.49 8.96 -10.10
C LYS A 97 2.32 9.53 -9.29
N PRO A 98 2.52 9.86 -8.01
CA PRO A 98 1.51 10.60 -7.26
C PRO A 98 1.30 11.99 -7.88
N THR A 99 0.06 12.45 -7.86
CA THR A 99 -0.30 13.82 -8.26
C THR A 99 -0.18 14.80 -7.10
N GLY A 100 -0.13 14.28 -5.87
CA GLY A 100 -0.07 15.07 -4.63
C GLY A 100 -1.45 15.48 -4.11
N LYS A 101 -2.53 14.99 -4.73
CA LYS A 101 -3.91 15.20 -4.25
C LYS A 101 -4.35 13.99 -3.44
N ALA A 102 -4.38 14.13 -2.12
CA ALA A 102 -4.86 13.08 -1.22
C ALA A 102 -6.26 12.57 -1.64
N CYS A 103 -6.42 11.25 -1.63
CA CYS A 103 -7.67 10.54 -1.92
C CYS A 103 -7.83 9.37 -0.93
N GLY A 104 -8.91 8.60 -1.08
CA GLY A 104 -9.24 7.49 -0.20
C GLY A 104 -10.75 7.26 -0.18
N ASP A 105 -11.22 6.21 0.49
CA ASP A 105 -12.65 5.93 0.54
C ASP A 105 -13.45 7.09 1.19
N ASP A 106 -12.85 7.75 2.18
CA ASP A 106 -13.38 8.93 2.85
C ASP A 106 -13.08 10.26 2.12
N LYS A 107 -12.07 10.31 1.24
CA LYS A 107 -11.62 11.56 0.57
C LYS A 107 -11.94 11.64 -0.92
N GLY A 108 -12.50 10.59 -1.50
CA GLY A 108 -12.96 10.55 -2.89
C GLY A 108 -11.99 9.86 -3.84
N VAL A 109 -12.25 10.03 -5.15
CA VAL A 109 -11.59 9.28 -6.22
C VAL A 109 -10.15 9.75 -6.42
N CYS A 110 -9.22 8.80 -6.45
CA CYS A 110 -7.81 8.98 -6.73
C CYS A 110 -7.57 9.28 -8.20
N THR A 111 -6.68 10.25 -8.47
CA THR A 111 -6.20 10.50 -9.85
C THR A 111 -5.13 9.48 -10.25
N SER A 112 -4.24 9.14 -9.30
CA SER A 112 -3.24 8.07 -9.38
C SER A 112 -3.42 7.12 -8.20
N PRO A 113 -3.20 5.79 -8.35
CA PRO A 113 -3.23 4.86 -7.22
C PRO A 113 -2.27 5.25 -6.09
N ALA A 114 -1.15 5.91 -6.42
CA ALA A 114 -0.17 6.37 -5.43
C ALA A 114 -0.68 7.50 -4.53
N ASP A 115 -1.75 8.20 -4.90
CA ASP A 115 -2.31 9.32 -4.14
C ASP A 115 -3.01 8.88 -2.84
N VAL A 116 -3.31 7.58 -2.69
CA VAL A 116 -3.91 7.03 -1.46
C VAL A 116 -2.85 6.83 -0.36
N CYS A 117 -1.56 6.79 -0.71
CA CYS A 117 -0.50 6.75 0.27
C CYS A 117 -0.22 8.15 0.81
N ALA A 118 -0.11 8.28 2.13
CA ALA A 118 0.19 9.55 2.77
C ALA A 118 1.61 10.03 2.43
N LYS A 119 1.91 11.30 2.74
CA LYS A 119 3.26 11.85 2.60
C LYS A 119 4.24 11.07 3.49
N GLY A 120 5.42 10.74 2.95
CA GLY A 120 6.40 9.88 3.64
C GLY A 120 6.09 8.39 3.52
N TRP A 121 5.11 8.04 2.71
CA TRP A 121 4.75 6.68 2.33
C TRP A 121 4.70 6.57 0.82
N HIS A 122 4.92 5.36 0.30
CA HIS A 122 4.86 5.06 -1.12
C HIS A 122 4.10 3.75 -1.36
N VAL A 123 3.65 3.51 -2.59
CA VAL A 123 3.08 2.21 -2.95
C VAL A 123 4.16 1.14 -2.82
N CYS A 124 3.94 0.14 -1.96
CA CYS A 124 4.92 -0.92 -1.72
C CYS A 124 5.39 -1.56 -3.04
N GLY A 125 6.70 -1.75 -3.19
CA GLY A 125 7.30 -2.33 -4.38
C GLY A 125 7.33 -1.40 -5.59
N TYR A 126 7.12 -0.08 -5.43
CA TYR A 126 7.13 0.92 -6.52
C TYR A 126 8.36 0.83 -7.44
N GLN A 127 9.52 0.48 -6.89
CA GLN A 127 10.77 0.31 -7.65
C GLN A 127 11.01 -1.14 -8.13
N GLY A 128 10.06 -2.05 -7.91
CA GLY A 128 10.18 -3.47 -8.23
C GLY A 128 11.11 -4.25 -7.31
N LYS A 129 11.54 -3.66 -6.20
CA LYS A 129 12.43 -4.29 -5.23
C LYS A 129 11.62 -5.08 -4.22
N HIS A 130 11.73 -6.40 -4.27
CA HIS A 130 11.04 -7.30 -3.34
C HIS A 130 11.41 -7.06 -1.86
N GLU A 131 12.60 -6.52 -1.60
CA GLU A 131 13.03 -6.16 -0.24
C GLU A 131 12.19 -5.06 0.39
N ASP A 132 11.53 -4.22 -0.40
CA ASP A 132 10.65 -3.20 0.14
C ASP A 132 9.50 -3.83 0.96
N LEU A 133 8.84 -4.85 0.42
CA LEU A 133 7.84 -5.61 1.17
C LEU A 133 8.44 -6.39 2.33
N LYS A 134 9.61 -7.02 2.15
CA LYS A 134 10.25 -7.83 3.21
C LYS A 134 10.68 -7.01 4.42
N ARG A 135 11.08 -5.74 4.22
CA ARG A 135 11.43 -4.83 5.33
C ARG A 135 10.20 -4.36 6.10
N HIS A 136 9.04 -4.27 5.44
CA HIS A 136 7.84 -3.70 6.03
C HIS A 136 6.84 -4.73 6.57
N THR A 137 6.89 -5.98 6.10
CA THR A 137 5.98 -7.03 6.56
C THR A 137 6.57 -8.44 6.39
N THR A 138 5.87 -9.42 6.96
CA THR A 138 6.19 -10.85 6.81
C THR A 138 5.14 -11.55 5.98
N ALA A 139 5.46 -12.73 5.45
CA ALA A 139 4.48 -13.58 4.78
C ALA A 139 3.24 -13.85 5.66
N ASN A 140 3.44 -14.10 6.96
CA ASN A 140 2.32 -14.36 7.87
C ASN A 140 1.44 -13.12 8.03
N ALA A 141 2.05 -11.97 8.31
CA ALA A 141 1.30 -10.72 8.47
C ALA A 141 0.54 -10.36 7.18
N CYS A 142 1.20 -10.43 6.01
CA CYS A 142 0.57 -10.22 4.72
C CYS A 142 -0.62 -11.17 4.45
N ASN A 143 -0.47 -12.45 4.81
CA ASN A 143 -1.46 -13.47 4.49
C ASN A 143 -2.59 -13.62 5.51
N LYS A 144 -2.42 -13.12 6.74
CA LYS A 144 -3.31 -13.39 7.89
C LYS A 144 -3.72 -12.16 8.69
N GLU A 145 -2.95 -11.07 8.61
CA GLU A 145 -3.12 -9.88 9.48
C GLU A 145 -3.45 -8.63 8.67
N ALA A 146 -3.31 -8.68 7.34
CA ALA A 146 -3.74 -7.63 6.43
C ALA A 146 -5.25 -7.42 6.39
N GLY A 147 -6.05 -8.37 6.88
CA GLY A 147 -7.51 -8.23 6.98
C GLY A 147 -8.29 -8.71 5.74
N PRO A 148 -9.60 -8.46 5.70
CA PRO A 148 -10.54 -9.14 4.79
C PRO A 148 -10.51 -8.61 3.35
N GLY A 149 -9.73 -7.55 3.10
CA GLY A 149 -9.60 -6.93 1.79
C GLY A 149 -8.57 -7.57 0.86
N LYS A 150 -8.27 -6.82 -0.19
CA LYS A 150 -7.26 -7.16 -1.19
C LYS A 150 -6.39 -5.93 -1.43
N PHE A 151 -5.16 -5.96 -0.94
CA PHE A 151 -4.23 -4.83 -1.00
C PHE A 151 -3.04 -5.17 -1.89
N VAL A 152 -2.90 -4.45 -3.00
CA VAL A 152 -1.90 -4.74 -4.04
C VAL A 152 -0.67 -3.85 -3.94
N ALA A 153 0.48 -4.42 -4.29
CA ALA A 153 1.76 -3.74 -4.41
C ALA A 153 2.10 -3.48 -5.89
N ALA A 154 2.94 -2.47 -6.15
CA ALA A 154 3.37 -2.02 -7.47
C ALA A 154 4.46 -2.93 -8.10
N MET A 155 4.23 -4.24 -8.00
CA MET A 155 5.17 -5.25 -8.46
C MET A 155 4.46 -6.49 -8.97
N SER A 156 4.78 -6.91 -10.20
CA SER A 156 4.40 -8.20 -10.74
C SER A 156 5.11 -9.33 -9.98
N HIS A 157 4.47 -10.49 -9.87
CA HIS A 157 5.00 -11.63 -9.12
C HIS A 157 5.92 -12.56 -9.95
N GLY A 158 6.32 -12.11 -11.15
CA GLY A 158 7.40 -12.71 -11.92
C GLY A 158 8.11 -11.68 -12.79
N GLN A 159 9.25 -12.07 -13.38
CA GLN A 159 10.10 -11.18 -14.16
C GLN A 159 9.77 -11.15 -15.66
N THR A 160 9.09 -12.19 -16.14
CA THR A 160 8.65 -12.34 -17.53
C THR A 160 7.26 -12.96 -17.56
N GLU A 161 6.63 -12.93 -18.74
CA GLU A 161 5.26 -13.41 -18.95
C GLU A 161 5.13 -14.94 -19.16
N ASP A 162 6.24 -15.67 -19.25
CA ASP A 162 6.24 -17.05 -19.77
C ASP A 162 6.49 -18.12 -18.70
N LEU A 163 7.32 -17.83 -17.68
CA LEU A 163 7.79 -18.82 -16.72
C LEU A 163 7.93 -18.22 -15.32
N CYS A 164 7.76 -19.07 -14.29
CA CYS A 164 8.08 -18.67 -12.93
C CYS A 164 9.59 -18.43 -12.81
N PRO A 165 10.02 -17.23 -12.38
CA PRO A 165 11.44 -16.96 -12.24
C PRO A 165 12.03 -17.81 -11.10
N PRO A 166 13.37 -17.99 -11.10
CA PRO A 166 14.04 -18.51 -9.91
C PRO A 166 13.77 -17.59 -8.70
N PRO A 167 14.05 -18.07 -7.47
CA PRO A 167 13.98 -17.22 -6.29
C PRO A 167 14.78 -15.91 -6.49
N PRO A 168 14.25 -14.77 -6.05
CA PRO A 168 14.89 -13.48 -6.26
C PRO A 168 16.22 -13.37 -5.49
N THR A 169 17.17 -12.67 -6.10
CA THR A 169 18.38 -12.16 -5.45
C THR A 169 18.18 -10.70 -5.01
N ALA A 170 19.09 -10.14 -4.22
CA ALA A 170 19.03 -8.74 -3.78
C ALA A 170 18.98 -7.74 -4.95
N GLU A 171 19.57 -8.10 -6.08
CA GLU A 171 19.63 -7.29 -7.30
C GLU A 171 18.33 -7.38 -8.11
N THR A 172 17.52 -8.42 -7.87
CA THR A 172 16.30 -8.69 -8.63
C THR A 172 15.35 -7.51 -8.59
N VAL A 173 14.98 -7.04 -9.78
CA VAL A 173 13.94 -6.03 -10.00
C VAL A 173 12.82 -6.71 -10.76
N PHE A 174 11.64 -6.71 -10.16
CA PHE A 174 10.43 -7.19 -10.82
C PHE A 174 9.79 -6.04 -11.61
N PRO A 175 9.29 -6.32 -12.83
CA PRO A 175 8.54 -5.34 -13.60
C PRO A 175 7.17 -5.05 -12.97
N CYS A 176 6.45 -4.13 -13.59
CA CYS A 176 5.02 -3.91 -13.36
C CYS A 176 4.36 -4.06 -14.72
N MET A 177 4.12 -5.31 -15.10
CA MET A 177 3.65 -5.69 -16.45
C MET A 177 2.16 -5.41 -16.58
N ASP A 178 1.71 -5.03 -17.77
CA ASP A 178 0.31 -4.70 -18.04
C ASP A 178 -0.58 -5.95 -18.07
N SER A 179 -0.06 -7.07 -18.55
CA SER A 179 -0.81 -8.32 -18.67
C SER A 179 0.11 -9.54 -18.79
N GLY A 180 -0.47 -10.73 -18.86
CA GLY A 180 0.27 -12.00 -19.02
C GLY A 180 0.37 -12.81 -17.74
N ILE A 181 0.94 -14.02 -17.85
CA ILE A 181 1.21 -14.84 -16.67
C ILE A 181 2.27 -14.11 -15.84
N CYS A 182 2.18 -14.12 -14.52
CA CYS A 182 3.09 -13.42 -13.62
C CYS A 182 2.90 -11.89 -13.54
N SER A 183 2.07 -11.29 -14.40
CA SER A 183 1.82 -9.84 -14.39
C SER A 183 1.03 -9.41 -13.18
N GLU A 184 0.24 -10.32 -12.58
CA GLU A 184 -0.64 -10.04 -11.46
C GLU A 184 0.16 -9.44 -10.30
N PRO A 185 -0.33 -8.35 -9.69
CA PRO A 185 0.39 -7.67 -8.64
C PRO A 185 0.46 -8.55 -7.38
N VAL A 186 1.58 -8.45 -6.65
CA VAL A 186 1.71 -9.00 -5.31
C VAL A 186 0.64 -8.42 -4.40
N CYS A 187 0.09 -9.26 -3.51
CA CYS A 187 -1.15 -8.95 -2.81
C CYS A 187 -1.15 -9.48 -1.37
N CYS A 188 -1.65 -8.66 -0.43
CA CYS A 188 -1.92 -9.03 0.96
C CYS A 188 -3.42 -8.92 1.30
N GLY A 189 -3.88 -9.78 2.21
CA GLY A 189 -5.28 -9.87 2.62
C GLY A 189 -5.96 -11.18 2.24
N ASP A 190 -7.20 -11.34 2.72
CA ASP A 190 -8.02 -12.54 2.51
C ASP A 190 -8.53 -12.65 1.07
N GLY A 191 -8.67 -11.52 0.38
CA GLY A 191 -9.06 -11.46 -1.04
C GLY A 191 -7.94 -11.83 -2.03
N CYS A 192 -6.73 -12.11 -1.53
CA CYS A 192 -5.58 -12.54 -2.35
C CYS A 192 -5.46 -14.06 -2.40
N ALA A 193 -4.87 -14.59 -3.48
CA ALA A 193 -4.67 -16.03 -3.64
C ALA A 193 -3.26 -16.39 -4.08
N PHE A 194 -2.92 -17.66 -3.95
CA PHE A 194 -1.64 -18.16 -4.45
C PHE A 194 -1.68 -18.33 -5.97
N GLY A 195 -0.78 -17.62 -6.65
CA GLY A 195 -0.54 -17.79 -8.08
C GLY A 195 0.22 -19.07 -8.41
N LYS A 196 0.55 -19.22 -9.69
CA LYS A 196 1.45 -20.27 -10.17
C LYS A 196 2.86 -20.08 -9.61
N CYS A 197 3.33 -18.83 -9.57
CA CYS A 197 4.63 -18.45 -9.05
C CYS A 197 4.45 -17.85 -7.66
N ARG A 198 5.18 -18.38 -6.67
CA ARG A 198 4.93 -18.09 -5.25
C ARG A 198 6.15 -17.60 -4.48
N ASP A 199 7.26 -17.40 -5.19
CA ASP A 199 8.57 -17.15 -4.60
C ASP A 199 9.04 -15.69 -4.75
N ALA A 200 8.21 -14.80 -5.28
CA ALA A 200 8.62 -13.44 -5.66
C ALA A 200 9.05 -12.56 -4.48
N ILE A 201 8.45 -12.75 -3.31
CA ILE A 201 8.83 -12.04 -2.07
C ILE A 201 9.24 -13.02 -0.98
N TRP A 202 8.35 -13.97 -0.68
CA TRP A 202 8.52 -14.96 0.37
C TRP A 202 8.34 -16.33 -0.24
N ARG A 203 9.38 -17.17 -0.14
CA ARG A 203 9.41 -18.49 -0.77
C ARG A 203 8.15 -19.31 -0.44
N GLY A 204 7.42 -19.69 -1.48
CA GLY A 204 6.20 -20.48 -1.43
C GLY A 204 4.99 -19.78 -0.82
N GLN A 205 5.09 -18.48 -0.48
CA GLN A 205 4.13 -17.77 0.36
C GLN A 205 3.66 -16.43 -0.24
N THR A 206 4.16 -16.03 -1.40
CA THR A 206 3.66 -14.83 -2.08
C THR A 206 2.30 -15.08 -2.71
N LYS A 207 1.31 -14.29 -2.31
CA LYS A 207 -0.01 -14.22 -2.93
C LYS A 207 -0.08 -13.08 -3.95
N ILE A 208 -1.08 -13.16 -4.81
CA ILE A 208 -1.35 -12.25 -5.92
C ILE A 208 -2.81 -11.84 -5.93
N SER A 209 -3.12 -10.74 -6.61
CA SER A 209 -4.50 -10.43 -6.96
C SER A 209 -4.97 -11.38 -8.08
N LEU A 210 -6.12 -12.04 -7.89
CA LEU A 210 -6.66 -12.94 -8.90
C LEU A 210 -7.26 -12.16 -10.08
N GLY A 211 -6.78 -12.50 -11.29
CA GLY A 211 -7.34 -12.06 -12.56
C GLY A 211 -6.25 -11.83 -13.60
N LYS A 212 -6.09 -12.74 -14.56
CA LYS A 212 -5.05 -12.63 -15.62
C LYS A 212 -5.23 -11.42 -16.55
N ALA A 213 -6.35 -10.72 -16.43
CA ALA A 213 -6.70 -9.57 -17.27
C ALA A 213 -6.11 -8.25 -16.76
N GLU A 214 -5.66 -8.18 -15.50
CA GLU A 214 -5.12 -6.95 -14.90
C GLU A 214 -3.75 -7.23 -14.28
N GLY A 215 -2.69 -6.90 -15.03
CA GLY A 215 -1.34 -6.88 -14.51
C GLY A 215 -1.08 -5.62 -13.70
N CYS A 216 -0.01 -5.63 -12.91
CA CYS A 216 0.44 -4.50 -12.10
C CYS A 216 0.43 -3.15 -12.85
N GLY A 217 0.82 -3.16 -14.14
CA GLY A 217 0.92 -1.97 -14.98
C GLY A 217 -0.43 -1.46 -15.51
N SER A 218 -1.48 -2.26 -15.35
CA SER A 218 -2.79 -2.04 -15.97
C SER A 218 -3.90 -2.58 -15.05
N VAL A 219 -4.16 -1.85 -13.96
CA VAL A 219 -5.16 -2.21 -12.93
C VAL A 219 -6.37 -1.28 -12.92
N THR A 220 -7.54 -1.84 -12.61
CA THR A 220 -8.75 -1.06 -12.30
C THR A 220 -9.03 -1.11 -10.80
N SER A 221 -9.63 -0.04 -10.27
CA SER A 221 -10.06 -0.04 -8.87
C SER A 221 -11.19 -1.05 -8.61
N GLU A 222 -12.00 -1.39 -9.63
CA GLU A 222 -13.09 -2.36 -9.50
C GLU A 222 -12.61 -3.73 -8.98
N ARG A 223 -11.41 -4.16 -9.38
CA ARG A 223 -10.82 -5.45 -8.98
C ARG A 223 -9.68 -5.34 -7.97
N ASN A 224 -9.05 -4.17 -7.89
CA ASN A 224 -7.79 -3.93 -7.19
C ASN A 224 -7.80 -2.64 -6.34
N GLY A 225 -8.95 -2.22 -5.81
CA GLY A 225 -9.09 -0.96 -5.09
C GLY A 225 -8.36 -0.85 -3.74
N GLY A 226 -7.72 -1.90 -3.22
CA GLY A 226 -6.85 -1.77 -2.04
C GLY A 226 -5.39 -1.64 -2.45
N ILE A 227 -4.68 -0.65 -1.91
CA ILE A 227 -3.26 -0.40 -2.17
C ILE A 227 -2.43 -0.66 -0.91
N LEU A 228 -1.26 -1.28 -1.09
CA LEU A 228 -0.27 -1.39 -0.02
C LEU A 228 0.62 -0.15 0.00
N CYS A 229 0.63 0.56 1.13
CA CYS A 229 1.51 1.70 1.37
C CYS A 229 2.62 1.32 2.36
N CYS A 230 3.87 1.56 1.96
CA CYS A 230 5.09 1.27 2.72
C CYS A 230 5.71 2.58 3.19
N TYR A 231 6.17 2.62 4.45
CA TYR A 231 6.77 3.82 5.02
C TYR A 231 8.19 4.05 4.47
N ASP A 232 8.54 5.31 4.17
CA ASP A 232 9.85 5.65 3.60
C ASP A 232 10.98 5.59 4.65
N GLY A 233 10.67 5.87 5.91
CA GLY A 233 11.65 5.94 7.00
C GLY A 233 11.93 4.59 7.66
N ASP A 234 13.04 4.50 8.40
CA ASP A 234 13.45 3.27 9.10
C ASP A 234 12.86 3.09 10.51
N GLY A 235 12.25 4.15 11.06
CA GLY A 235 11.72 4.19 12.42
C GLY A 235 10.20 4.03 12.51
N ASP A 236 9.67 4.48 13.64
CA ASP A 236 8.23 4.59 13.90
C ASP A 236 7.69 5.89 13.27
N PRO A 237 6.70 5.82 12.35
CA PRO A 237 6.09 7.02 11.76
C PRO A 237 5.51 7.99 12.79
N ALA A 238 4.98 7.48 13.91
CA ALA A 238 4.45 8.34 14.98
C ALA A 238 5.56 9.17 15.65
N ALA A 239 6.75 8.59 15.82
CA ALA A 239 7.89 9.30 16.38
C ALA A 239 8.43 10.36 15.42
N ALA A 240 8.43 10.07 14.11
CA ALA A 240 8.84 11.02 13.09
C ALA A 240 7.89 12.23 12.99
N ALA A 241 6.57 11.98 13.03
CA ALA A 241 5.56 13.04 12.99
C ALA A 241 5.58 13.96 14.22
N GLY A 242 5.95 13.44 15.39
CA GLY A 242 6.10 14.24 16.62
C GLY A 242 7.34 15.14 16.67
N GLY A 243 8.30 14.95 15.74
CA GLY A 243 9.57 15.68 15.71
C GLY A 243 9.45 17.17 15.34
N ASP A 244 8.37 17.56 14.64
CA ASP A 244 8.15 18.94 14.19
C ASP A 244 7.41 19.81 15.23
N ALA A 245 6.99 19.24 16.37
CA ALA A 245 6.24 19.94 17.41
C ALA A 245 7.10 20.48 18.56
N LYS A 246 8.44 20.49 18.45
CA LYS A 246 9.27 21.29 19.34
C LYS A 246 9.55 22.62 18.67
N ALA A 247 8.64 23.58 18.88
CA ALA A 247 8.90 24.99 18.62
C ALA A 247 10.26 25.34 19.25
N GLU A 248 11.26 25.49 18.39
CA GLU A 248 12.53 26.08 18.76
C GLU A 248 12.19 27.48 19.27
N THR A 249 12.29 27.66 20.60
CA THR A 249 12.12 28.97 21.20
C THR A 249 13.16 29.88 20.55
N PRO A 250 12.76 30.96 19.86
CA PRO A 250 13.73 31.84 19.23
C PRO A 250 14.69 32.32 20.32
N PRO A 251 16.02 32.19 20.14
CA PRO A 251 16.95 32.78 21.08
C PRO A 251 16.66 34.28 21.16
N ALA A 252 16.48 34.75 22.39
CA ALA A 252 16.22 36.14 22.69
C ALA A 252 17.28 37.03 22.01
N THR A 253 16.78 38.01 21.28
CA THR A 253 17.55 39.05 20.60
C THR A 253 18.43 39.79 21.61
N THR A 254 19.75 39.74 21.41
CA THR A 254 20.65 40.80 21.86
C THR A 254 21.60 41.14 20.72
N ASP A 255 21.29 42.24 20.04
CA ASP A 255 22.28 43.08 19.34
C ASP A 255 23.24 43.66 20.41
N PRO A 256 24.55 43.79 20.14
CA PRO A 256 24.98 44.95 19.36
C PRO A 256 26.16 44.72 18.40
N THR A 257 26.06 45.35 17.24
CA THR A 257 27.07 46.19 16.58
C THR A 257 28.55 45.97 16.96
N ALA A 258 29.34 45.38 16.05
CA ALA A 258 30.75 45.77 15.85
C ALA A 258 31.30 45.33 14.48
N THR A 259 31.74 46.33 13.73
CA THR A 259 32.48 46.32 12.46
C THR A 259 33.88 45.69 12.62
N ALA A 260 34.34 44.85 11.67
CA ALA A 260 35.70 44.87 11.08
C ALA A 260 35.96 43.71 10.08
N THR A 261 36.14 44.11 8.82
CA THR A 261 37.23 43.82 7.85
C THR A 261 37.78 42.38 7.61
N PRO A 262 37.96 41.97 6.34
CA PRO A 262 38.40 40.62 5.94
C PRO A 262 39.93 40.48 5.75
N PRO A 263 40.48 39.25 5.72
CA PRO A 263 41.73 38.98 5.04
C PRO A 263 41.55 38.19 3.73
N ALA A 264 42.44 38.53 2.80
CA ALA A 264 42.56 38.09 1.43
C ALA A 264 43.35 36.77 1.26
N GLY A 265 43.10 36.11 0.11
CA GLY A 265 44.04 35.27 -0.66
C GLY A 265 44.41 33.92 -0.03
N THR A 266 44.54 32.80 -0.76
CA THR A 266 45.15 32.61 -2.09
C THR A 266 44.72 31.21 -2.63
N PRO A 267 44.93 30.89 -3.92
CA PRO A 267 44.27 29.83 -4.67
C PRO A 267 44.94 28.45 -4.53
N SER A 268 44.16 27.38 -4.69
CA SER A 268 44.70 26.04 -4.93
C SER A 268 44.36 25.57 -6.34
N THR A 269 45.42 25.29 -7.08
CA THR A 269 45.49 24.84 -8.46
C THR A 269 44.93 23.43 -8.69
N ALA A 270 44.42 23.24 -9.91
CA ALA A 270 43.96 21.99 -10.49
C ALA A 270 45.03 20.90 -10.56
N THR A 271 44.61 19.64 -10.52
CA THR A 271 45.25 18.56 -11.29
C THR A 271 44.21 17.48 -11.62
N ALA A 272 43.93 17.33 -12.92
CA ALA A 272 43.26 16.17 -13.48
C ALA A 272 44.28 15.04 -13.72
N PRO A 273 43.85 13.78 -13.75
CA PRO A 273 44.55 12.78 -14.55
C PRO A 273 43.68 12.29 -15.71
N THR A 274 44.33 12.31 -16.87
CA THR A 274 43.92 11.77 -18.17
C THR A 274 44.53 10.39 -18.35
N GLY A 275 43.81 9.47 -18.98
CA GLY A 275 44.33 8.23 -19.61
C GLY A 275 44.32 7.00 -18.68
N ALA A 276 44.02 5.78 -19.14
CA ALA A 276 44.02 5.23 -20.48
C ALA A 276 43.16 3.92 -20.51
N PRO A 277 42.89 3.32 -21.69
CA PRO A 277 41.95 2.22 -21.86
C PRO A 277 42.60 0.86 -21.60
N SER A 278 41.87 -0.07 -20.96
CA SER A 278 42.29 -1.46 -20.86
C SER A 278 41.70 -2.29 -21.99
N THR A 279 42.61 -2.87 -22.76
CA THR A 279 42.44 -3.82 -23.85
C THR A 279 41.75 -5.13 -23.45
N ALA A 280 41.05 -5.69 -24.42
CA ALA A 280 40.42 -7.00 -24.42
C ALA A 280 41.41 -8.18 -24.27
N ALA A 281 40.92 -9.30 -23.73
CA ALA A 281 41.32 -10.64 -24.17
C ALA A 281 40.19 -11.67 -23.90
N PRO A 282 40.09 -12.77 -24.68
CA PRO A 282 38.88 -13.58 -24.83
C PRO A 282 38.94 -14.97 -24.16
N ASN A 283 37.75 -15.52 -23.84
CA ASN A 283 37.30 -16.94 -23.84
C ASN A 283 38.12 -18.03 -23.10
N PRO A 284 37.45 -19.05 -22.51
CA PRO A 284 37.07 -20.20 -23.33
C PRO A 284 35.71 -20.85 -23.04
N ALA A 285 35.27 -21.57 -24.07
CA ALA A 285 34.12 -22.44 -24.19
C ALA A 285 33.92 -23.42 -23.02
N THR A 286 32.68 -23.53 -22.56
CA THR A 286 32.16 -24.72 -21.87
C THR A 286 31.32 -25.52 -22.85
N GLY A 287 31.68 -26.80 -22.99
CA GLY A 287 31.15 -27.76 -23.94
C GLY A 287 29.73 -28.27 -23.63
N PRO A 288 29.30 -29.31 -24.36
CA PRO A 288 27.90 -29.72 -24.48
C PRO A 288 27.40 -30.46 -23.23
N VAL A 289 26.22 -30.06 -22.76
CA VAL A 289 25.47 -30.81 -21.75
C VAL A 289 24.71 -31.95 -22.41
N ASP A 290 25.07 -33.16 -21.98
CA ASP A 290 24.49 -34.44 -22.34
C ASP A 290 23.01 -34.51 -21.93
N SER A 291 22.14 -34.64 -22.93
CA SER A 291 20.70 -34.82 -22.77
C SER A 291 20.36 -36.29 -22.91
N THR A 292 20.49 -37.04 -21.83
CA THR A 292 19.94 -38.40 -21.72
C THR A 292 19.32 -38.62 -20.34
N ARG A 293 18.12 -38.05 -20.13
CA ARG A 293 17.22 -38.54 -19.08
C ARG A 293 15.83 -38.78 -19.64
N THR A 294 15.56 -40.07 -19.82
CA THR A 294 14.29 -40.69 -20.19
C THR A 294 13.17 -40.26 -19.23
N PRO A 295 11.98 -39.86 -19.73
CA PRO A 295 10.81 -39.68 -18.88
C PRO A 295 10.22 -41.05 -18.50
N SER A 296 10.11 -41.29 -17.19
CA SER A 296 9.39 -42.43 -16.63
C SER A 296 7.88 -42.21 -16.80
N THR A 297 7.26 -43.13 -17.53
CA THR A 297 5.82 -43.21 -17.78
C THR A 297 5.11 -43.63 -16.49
N ALA A 298 4.39 -42.70 -15.86
CA ALA A 298 3.44 -43.03 -14.81
C ALA A 298 2.10 -43.44 -15.44
N ALA A 299 1.57 -44.56 -14.96
CA ALA A 299 0.32 -45.18 -15.38
C ALA A 299 -0.92 -44.30 -15.07
N PRO A 300 -2.02 -44.46 -15.84
CA PRO A 300 -3.26 -43.74 -15.59
C PRO A 300 -3.98 -44.30 -14.36
N VAL A 301 -4.44 -43.40 -13.49
CA VAL A 301 -5.39 -43.70 -12.41
C VAL A 301 -6.81 -43.46 -12.92
N ASP A 302 -7.65 -44.48 -12.78
CA ASP A 302 -9.07 -44.47 -13.08
C ASP A 302 -9.82 -43.40 -12.29
N ALA A 303 -10.51 -42.50 -13.00
CA ALA A 303 -11.45 -41.55 -12.41
C ALA A 303 -12.88 -42.09 -12.57
N ALA A 304 -13.44 -42.53 -11.45
CA ALA A 304 -14.84 -42.86 -11.31
C ALA A 304 -15.72 -41.58 -11.27
N GLY A 305 -16.81 -41.63 -12.03
CA GLY A 305 -18.14 -41.07 -11.72
C GLY A 305 -18.28 -39.59 -11.34
N ALA A 306 -18.80 -38.79 -12.26
CA ALA A 306 -19.48 -37.52 -11.96
C ALA A 306 -21.00 -37.67 -12.20
N PRO A 307 -21.87 -37.20 -11.29
CA PRO A 307 -23.31 -37.15 -11.52
C PRO A 307 -23.73 -35.89 -12.29
N THR A 308 -24.88 -36.07 -12.95
CA THR A 308 -25.59 -35.23 -13.90
C THR A 308 -26.20 -33.94 -13.33
N GLY A 309 -26.13 -32.86 -14.11
CA GLY A 309 -27.27 -31.98 -14.42
C GLY A 309 -27.65 -30.88 -13.43
N GLY A 310 -27.17 -29.66 -13.67
CA GLY A 310 -27.77 -28.42 -13.18
C GLY A 310 -28.42 -27.62 -14.32
N PRO A 311 -29.55 -26.91 -14.10
CA PRO A 311 -30.32 -26.27 -15.15
C PRO A 311 -29.68 -24.98 -15.71
N ASP A 312 -29.78 -24.84 -17.04
CA ASP A 312 -29.34 -23.72 -17.87
C ASP A 312 -30.18 -22.44 -17.61
N PRO A 313 -29.59 -21.32 -17.20
CA PRO A 313 -30.31 -20.08 -16.87
C PRO A 313 -30.65 -19.20 -18.08
N THR A 314 -30.46 -19.65 -19.32
CA THR A 314 -30.64 -18.77 -20.50
C THR A 314 -32.05 -18.72 -21.11
N ARG A 315 -33.08 -19.33 -20.49
CA ARG A 315 -34.44 -19.32 -21.04
C ARG A 315 -35.32 -18.20 -20.46
N GLY A 316 -35.28 -17.02 -21.10
CA GLY A 316 -36.22 -15.94 -20.85
C GLY A 316 -37.68 -16.29 -21.21
N PRO A 317 -38.68 -15.63 -20.58
CA PRO A 317 -40.08 -15.98 -20.74
C PRO A 317 -40.66 -15.58 -22.10
N ALA A 318 -41.45 -16.49 -22.70
CA ALA A 318 -42.15 -16.28 -23.96
C ALA A 318 -43.29 -15.23 -23.83
N PRO A 319 -43.56 -14.42 -24.87
CA PRO A 319 -44.61 -13.40 -24.82
C PRO A 319 -46.02 -14.00 -24.89
N LYS A 320 -46.90 -13.49 -24.01
CA LYS A 320 -48.34 -13.78 -23.98
C LYS A 320 -49.03 -13.21 -25.24
N LYS A 321 -49.73 -14.06 -25.99
CA LYS A 321 -50.65 -13.62 -27.05
C LYS A 321 -51.86 -12.91 -26.44
N ALA A 322 -52.10 -11.68 -26.87
CA ALA A 322 -53.34 -10.96 -26.66
C ALA A 322 -54.45 -11.57 -27.53
N GLY A 323 -55.57 -11.92 -26.90
CA GLY A 323 -56.82 -12.22 -27.60
C GLY A 323 -57.61 -10.93 -27.81
N SER A 324 -58.06 -10.72 -29.04
CA SER A 324 -59.13 -9.77 -29.36
C SER A 324 -60.26 -10.51 -30.05
N LYS A 325 -61.47 -10.08 -29.68
CA LYS A 325 -62.79 -10.48 -30.17
C LYS A 325 -62.94 -10.36 -31.68
#